data_AF-A0A7Y3MM09-F1
#
_entry.id   AF-A0A7Y3MM09-F1
#
_cell.length_a   1.000
_cell.length_b   1.000
_cell.length_c   1.000
_cell.angle_alpha   90.00
_cell.angle_beta   90.00
_cell.angle_gamma   90.00
#
_symmetry.space_group_name_H-M   'P 1'
#
loop_
_entity.id
_entity.type
_entity.pdbx_description
1 polymer ?
#
loop_
_entity_poly.entity_id
_entity_poly.type
_entity_poly.pdbx_seq_one_letter_code
_entity_poly.pdbx_strand_id
1 'polypeptide(L)'
;MFSFFTKKEFLADHLEGIVDIHNHILPGIDDGAKTTVESLELIKGFAEIGVSNLICTPHIMHNYYDNDKTTILAAYDNLKLALKSESWSNTKIRYAAEYMIDENFENILDRDEIIPLSKNSILIEMSYLQMSINFESSLKKIQEKGLMALFAHPERYLYLHNQLEKYTYFKALGAHFQLNLLSLGGYYGESEQRIARKLLKENMIDYV
;
A
#
# COMPACT_ATOMS: atom_id res chain seq x y z
N MET A 1 6.58 -33.55 -30.75
CA MET A 1 5.16 -33.31 -30.42
C MET A 1 5.04 -31.82 -30.13
N PHE A 2 4.65 -31.02 -31.12
CA PHE A 2 4.66 -29.56 -31.01
C PHE A 2 3.39 -29.10 -30.27
N SER A 3 3.56 -28.63 -29.03
CA SER A 3 2.50 -27.99 -28.27
C SER A 3 2.30 -26.56 -28.81
N PHE A 4 1.32 -26.39 -29.70
CA PHE A 4 1.12 -25.12 -30.42
C PHE A 4 0.18 -24.11 -29.73
N PHE A 5 -0.31 -24.37 -28.52
CA PHE A 5 -1.19 -23.43 -27.83
C PHE A 5 -0.98 -23.44 -26.31
N THR A 6 0.14 -22.90 -25.83
CA THR A 6 0.18 -22.41 -24.45
C THR A 6 -0.65 -21.14 -24.41
N LYS A 7 -1.78 -21.16 -23.69
CA LYS A 7 -2.58 -19.96 -23.43
C LYS A 7 -1.64 -18.94 -22.76
N LYS A 8 -1.56 -17.73 -23.32
CA LYS A 8 -0.88 -16.62 -22.62
C LYS A 8 -1.71 -16.31 -21.39
N GLU A 9 -1.10 -16.46 -20.23
CA GLU A 9 -1.67 -16.14 -18.93
C GLU A 9 -1.18 -14.75 -18.56
N PHE A 10 -2.12 -13.82 -18.36
CA PHE A 10 -1.81 -12.46 -17.95
C PHE A 10 -2.11 -12.30 -16.47
N LEU A 11 -1.34 -11.44 -15.79
CA LEU A 11 -1.58 -11.12 -14.39
C LEU A 11 -3.02 -10.67 -14.12
N ALA A 12 -3.60 -9.87 -15.02
CA ALA A 12 -4.98 -9.41 -14.93
C ALA A 12 -6.00 -10.56 -14.85
N ASP A 13 -5.69 -11.74 -15.41
CA ASP A 13 -6.56 -12.92 -15.35
C ASP A 13 -6.69 -13.49 -13.92
N HIS A 14 -5.85 -13.04 -12.98
CA HIS A 14 -5.82 -13.51 -11.59
C HIS A 14 -6.23 -12.45 -10.56
N LEU A 15 -6.59 -11.24 -11.00
CA LEU A 15 -6.92 -10.15 -10.09
C LEU A 15 -8.41 -10.12 -9.72
N GLU A 16 -9.24 -10.94 -10.36
CA GLU A 16 -10.67 -10.98 -10.04
C GLU A 16 -10.92 -11.38 -8.59
N GLY A 17 -11.67 -10.55 -7.87
CA GLY A 17 -12.08 -10.83 -6.49
C GLY A 17 -11.03 -10.52 -5.42
N ILE A 18 -9.84 -10.06 -5.79
CA ILE A 18 -8.85 -9.60 -4.81
C ILE A 18 -9.30 -8.31 -4.11
N VAL A 19 -8.62 -7.99 -3.02
CA VAL A 19 -8.72 -6.69 -2.35
C VAL A 19 -7.40 -5.97 -2.55
N ASP A 20 -7.43 -4.83 -3.23
CA ASP A 20 -6.28 -3.94 -3.25
C ASP A 20 -6.24 -3.15 -1.94
N ILE A 21 -5.13 -3.29 -1.23
CA ILE A 21 -4.92 -2.70 0.10
C ILE A 21 -4.03 -1.47 0.08
N HIS A 22 -3.50 -1.07 -1.08
CA HIS A 22 -2.57 0.04 -1.17
C HIS A 22 -2.82 0.87 -2.44
N ASN A 23 -3.58 1.96 -2.29
CA ASN A 23 -3.86 2.91 -3.36
C ASN A 23 -4.18 4.32 -2.84
N HIS A 24 -4.03 5.28 -3.74
CA HIS A 24 -4.22 6.72 -3.49
C HIS A 24 -5.41 7.26 -4.30
N ILE A 25 -6.56 6.58 -4.20
CA ILE A 25 -7.76 6.97 -4.98
C ILE A 25 -8.60 8.05 -4.27
N LEU A 26 -8.35 8.35 -2.99
CA LEU A 26 -9.13 9.36 -2.29
C LEU A 26 -8.82 10.76 -2.86
N PRO A 27 -9.85 11.53 -3.25
CA PRO A 27 -9.63 12.74 -4.03
C PRO A 27 -9.08 13.89 -3.20
N GLY A 28 -7.98 14.48 -3.67
CA GLY A 28 -7.50 15.80 -3.27
C GLY A 28 -6.78 15.86 -1.92
N ILE A 29 -6.36 14.71 -1.38
CA ILE A 29 -5.73 14.64 -0.05
C ILE A 29 -4.26 14.21 -0.06
N ASP A 30 -3.74 13.69 -1.18
CA ASP A 30 -2.34 13.30 -1.31
C ASP A 30 -1.82 13.40 -2.76
N ASP A 31 -0.76 12.66 -3.09
CA ASP A 31 -0.14 12.64 -4.41
C ASP A 31 -0.96 11.88 -5.47
N GLY A 32 -2.00 11.14 -5.07
CA GLY A 32 -2.92 10.43 -5.96
C GLY A 32 -3.95 11.30 -6.67
N ALA A 33 -5.19 10.80 -6.76
CA ALA A 33 -6.28 11.47 -7.48
C ALA A 33 -6.52 12.89 -6.93
N LYS A 34 -6.57 13.90 -7.81
CA LYS A 34 -6.78 15.31 -7.41
C LYS A 34 -8.25 15.68 -7.31
N THR A 35 -9.12 14.95 -8.01
CA THR A 35 -10.55 15.23 -8.06
C THR A 35 -11.36 13.94 -7.96
N THR A 36 -12.63 14.06 -7.54
CA THR A 36 -13.56 12.93 -7.53
C THR A 36 -13.73 12.31 -8.93
N VAL A 37 -13.60 13.10 -9.99
CA VAL A 37 -13.67 12.60 -11.37
C VAL A 37 -12.48 11.68 -11.67
N GLU A 38 -11.26 12.11 -11.34
CA GLU A 38 -10.06 11.29 -11.48
C GLU A 38 -10.14 10.00 -10.62
N SER A 39 -10.67 10.09 -9.40
CA SER A 39 -10.92 8.90 -8.57
C SER A 39 -11.84 7.89 -9.26
N LEU A 40 -12.93 8.35 -9.89
CA LEU A 40 -13.85 7.47 -10.62
C LEU A 40 -13.20 6.84 -11.85
N GLU A 41 -12.32 7.58 -12.55
CA GLU A 41 -11.54 7.04 -13.68
C GLU A 41 -10.57 5.94 -13.22
N LEU A 42 -9.88 6.14 -12.09
CA LEU A 42 -9.01 5.12 -11.51
C LEU A 42 -9.81 3.87 -11.11
N ILE A 43 -10.94 4.04 -10.42
CA ILE A 43 -11.82 2.94 -10.00
C ILE A 43 -12.34 2.17 -11.22
N LYS A 44 -12.67 2.87 -12.30
CA LYS A 44 -13.04 2.22 -13.57
C LYS A 44 -11.89 1.36 -14.10
N GLY A 45 -10.66 1.89 -14.12
CA GLY A 45 -9.48 1.14 -14.53
C GLY A 45 -9.21 -0.11 -13.68
N PHE A 46 -9.36 0.00 -12.36
CA PHE A 46 -9.30 -1.15 -11.45
C PHE A 46 -10.36 -2.20 -11.79
N ALA A 47 -11.62 -1.78 -12.02
CA ALA A 47 -12.71 -2.68 -12.37
C ALA A 47 -12.49 -3.39 -13.71
N GLU A 48 -11.90 -2.69 -14.70
CA GLU A 48 -11.56 -3.26 -16.02
C GLU A 48 -10.52 -4.39 -15.93
N ILE A 49 -9.69 -4.43 -14.87
CA ILE A 49 -8.74 -5.51 -14.60
C ILE A 49 -9.21 -6.46 -13.49
N GLY A 50 -10.48 -6.43 -13.11
CA GLY A 50 -11.08 -7.37 -12.15
C GLY A 50 -11.00 -6.95 -10.67
N VAL A 51 -10.40 -5.80 -10.35
CA VAL A 51 -10.27 -5.30 -8.97
C VAL A 51 -11.44 -4.38 -8.64
N SER A 52 -12.30 -4.82 -7.72
CA SER A 52 -13.49 -4.07 -7.31
C SER A 52 -13.58 -3.82 -5.80
N ASN A 53 -12.66 -4.40 -5.01
CA ASN A 53 -12.57 -4.18 -3.58
C ASN A 53 -11.30 -3.39 -3.27
N LEU A 54 -11.45 -2.19 -2.72
CA LEU A 54 -10.36 -1.26 -2.49
C LEU A 54 -10.36 -0.81 -1.02
N ILE A 55 -9.18 -0.81 -0.40
CA ILE A 55 -8.92 -0.11 0.86
C ILE A 55 -8.03 1.07 0.52
N CYS A 56 -8.57 2.28 0.55
CA CYS A 56 -7.80 3.48 0.21
C CYS A 56 -6.85 3.82 1.36
N THR A 57 -5.58 4.06 1.04
CA THR A 57 -4.51 4.30 2.00
C THR A 57 -3.77 5.59 1.67
N PRO A 58 -4.42 6.75 1.76
CA PRO A 58 -3.73 8.00 1.52
C PRO A 58 -2.59 8.20 2.52
N HIS A 59 -1.60 9.00 2.13
CA HIS A 59 -0.48 9.31 2.99
C HIS A 59 -0.90 10.08 4.25
N ILE A 60 -0.33 9.71 5.40
CA ILE A 60 -0.19 10.55 6.58
C ILE A 60 1.30 10.81 6.76
N MET A 61 1.71 12.06 6.49
CA MET A 61 3.11 12.49 6.45
C MET A 61 3.23 13.91 6.99
N HIS A 62 3.89 14.06 8.13
CA HIS A 62 3.95 15.32 8.87
C HIS A 62 4.56 16.46 8.04
N ASN A 63 3.90 17.62 8.03
CA ASN A 63 4.24 18.84 7.29
C ASN A 63 4.20 18.72 5.75
N TYR A 64 3.74 17.60 5.19
CA TYR A 64 3.63 17.41 3.74
C TYR A 64 2.24 16.98 3.32
N TYR A 65 1.77 15.86 3.85
CA TYR A 65 0.38 15.40 3.77
C TYR A 65 -0.14 15.21 5.19
N ASP A 66 -0.49 16.34 5.84
CA ASP A 66 -1.03 16.38 7.21
C ASP A 66 -2.47 15.86 7.29
N ASN A 67 -2.70 14.70 6.69
CA ASN A 67 -3.97 14.00 6.78
C ASN A 67 -4.17 13.43 8.17
N ASP A 68 -5.43 13.41 8.57
CA ASP A 68 -5.88 12.78 9.80
C ASP A 68 -7.18 12.01 9.53
N LYS A 69 -7.75 11.44 10.59
CA LYS A 69 -9.02 10.71 10.50
C LYS A 69 -10.16 11.58 9.93
N THR A 70 -10.16 12.88 10.20
CA THR A 70 -11.20 13.81 9.75
C THR A 70 -11.06 14.09 8.25
N THR A 71 -9.86 14.43 7.78
CA THR A 71 -9.63 14.73 6.36
C THR A 71 -9.87 13.49 5.48
N ILE A 72 -9.39 12.32 5.93
CA ILE A 72 -9.57 11.05 5.22
C ILE A 72 -11.04 10.65 5.18
N LEU A 73 -11.77 10.77 6.29
CA LEU A 73 -13.21 10.48 6.33
C LEU A 73 -13.99 11.41 5.39
N ALA A 74 -13.67 12.70 5.36
CA ALA A 74 -14.34 13.65 4.48
C ALA A 74 -14.12 13.32 2.99
N ALA A 75 -12.88 12.99 2.59
CA ALA A 75 -12.57 12.57 1.22
C ALA A 75 -13.24 11.24 0.85
N TYR A 76 -13.24 10.28 1.79
CA TYR A 76 -13.95 9.01 1.65
C TYR A 76 -15.45 9.20 1.45
N ASP A 77 -16.10 10.02 2.28
CA ASP A 77 -17.54 10.27 2.17
C ASP A 77 -17.88 10.97 0.85
N ASN A 78 -17.05 11.92 0.40
CA ASN A 78 -17.22 12.55 -0.91
C ASN A 78 -17.16 11.53 -2.06
N LEU A 79 -16.15 10.65 -2.08
CA LEU A 79 -16.04 9.60 -3.09
C LEU A 79 -17.18 8.59 -3.00
N LYS A 80 -17.57 8.19 -1.79
CA LYS A 80 -18.67 7.25 -1.54
C LYS A 80 -20.01 7.80 -2.03
N LEU A 81 -20.25 9.12 -1.94
CA LEU A 81 -21.43 9.75 -2.52
C LEU A 81 -21.43 9.62 -4.04
N ALA A 82 -20.29 9.81 -4.70
CA ALA A 82 -20.16 9.68 -6.16
C ALA A 82 -20.34 8.23 -6.65
N LEU A 83 -20.01 7.24 -5.82
CA LEU A 83 -20.19 5.81 -6.11
C LEU A 83 -21.62 5.28 -5.88
N LYS A 84 -22.60 6.13 -5.58
CA LYS A 84 -23.99 5.68 -5.33
C LYS A 84 -24.77 5.25 -6.56
N SER A 85 -24.31 5.57 -7.78
CA SER A 85 -25.04 5.18 -9.00
C SER A 85 -24.93 3.68 -9.28
N GLU A 86 -25.91 3.12 -10.01
CA GLU A 86 -25.93 1.68 -10.37
C GLU A 86 -24.67 1.23 -11.10
N SER A 87 -24.01 2.14 -11.83
CA SER A 87 -22.73 1.92 -12.52
C SER A 87 -21.59 1.44 -11.61
N TRP A 88 -21.69 1.66 -10.29
CA TRP A 88 -20.65 1.31 -9.32
C TRP A 88 -21.11 0.30 -8.28
N SER A 89 -22.25 -0.36 -8.51
CA SER A 89 -22.87 -1.31 -7.57
C SER A 89 -21.97 -2.48 -7.14
N ASN A 90 -21.00 -2.84 -7.98
CA ASN A 90 -20.01 -3.88 -7.68
C ASN A 90 -18.75 -3.37 -6.96
N THR A 91 -18.53 -2.06 -6.90
CA THR A 91 -17.35 -1.46 -6.27
C THR A 91 -17.55 -1.34 -4.76
N LYS A 92 -16.60 -1.88 -4.00
CA LYS A 92 -16.57 -1.77 -2.54
C LYS A 92 -15.33 -1.01 -2.11
N ILE A 93 -15.54 0.10 -1.41
CA ILE A 93 -14.45 0.91 -0.86
C ILE A 93 -14.50 0.97 0.68
N ARG A 94 -13.32 0.89 1.28
CA ARG A 94 -13.02 1.23 2.67
C ARG A 94 -11.85 2.21 2.68
N TYR A 95 -11.56 2.80 3.82
CA TYR A 95 -10.38 3.65 3.99
C TYR A 95 -9.53 3.17 5.17
N ALA A 96 -8.24 3.46 5.06
CA ALA A 96 -7.19 3.31 6.05
C ALA A 96 -6.19 4.46 5.83
N ALA A 97 -4.92 4.28 6.15
CA ALA A 97 -3.85 5.24 5.85
C ALA A 97 -2.53 4.51 5.59
N GLU A 98 -1.68 5.13 4.77
CA GLU A 98 -0.25 4.81 4.67
C GLU A 98 0.51 5.80 5.56
N TYR A 99 1.17 5.28 6.60
CA TYR A 99 1.88 6.11 7.56
C TYR A 99 3.35 6.25 7.19
N MET A 100 3.80 7.47 6.91
CA MET A 100 5.24 7.75 6.89
C MET A 100 5.79 7.61 8.30
N ILE A 101 6.88 6.83 8.46
CA ILE A 101 7.63 6.81 9.73
C ILE A 101 8.52 8.05 9.76
N ASP A 102 7.94 9.14 10.27
CA ASP A 102 8.57 10.44 10.51
C ASP A 102 8.65 10.75 12.02
N GLU A 103 8.98 12.00 12.39
CA GLU A 103 9.10 12.43 13.79
C GLU A 103 7.78 12.45 14.58
N ASN A 104 6.63 12.43 13.89
CA ASN A 104 5.31 12.49 14.52
C ASN A 104 4.64 11.11 14.60
N PHE A 105 5.13 10.11 13.88
CA PHE A 105 4.53 8.77 13.83
C PHE A 105 4.33 8.15 15.22
N GLU A 106 5.34 8.18 16.10
CA GLU A 106 5.20 7.65 17.45
C GLU A 106 4.15 8.40 18.30
N ASN A 107 3.91 9.69 18.06
CA ASN A 107 2.88 10.44 18.76
C ASN A 107 1.48 9.98 18.34
N ILE A 108 1.29 9.68 17.06
CA ILE A 108 0.02 9.12 16.53
C ILE A 108 -0.26 7.78 17.20
N LEU A 109 0.76 6.93 17.35
CA LEU A 109 0.65 5.67 18.08
C LEU A 109 0.28 5.88 19.55
N ASP A 110 0.88 6.86 20.24
CA ASP A 110 0.60 7.13 21.66
C ASP A 110 -0.82 7.64 21.89
N ARG A 111 -1.35 8.43 20.96
CA ARG A 111 -2.70 9.00 21.03
C ARG A 111 -3.80 8.04 20.56
N ASP A 112 -3.44 6.84 20.10
CA ASP A 112 -4.37 5.85 19.52
C ASP A 112 -5.17 6.43 18.33
N GLU A 113 -4.53 7.29 17.52
CA GLU A 113 -5.11 7.98 16.36
C GLU A 113 -4.96 7.19 15.04
N ILE A 114 -4.68 5.90 15.15
CA ILE A 114 -4.43 5.00 14.02
C ILE A 114 -5.71 4.65 13.27
N ILE A 115 -5.61 4.56 11.94
CA ILE A 115 -6.66 4.15 11.01
C ILE A 115 -6.20 2.84 10.34
N PRO A 116 -6.54 1.68 10.90
CA PRO A 116 -5.93 0.41 10.48
C PRO A 116 -6.53 -0.12 9.18
N LEU A 117 -5.69 -0.80 8.39
CA LEU A 117 -6.06 -1.55 7.18
C LEU A 117 -7.08 -2.66 7.46
N SER A 118 -6.94 -3.32 8.61
CA SER A 118 -7.82 -4.40 9.07
C SER A 118 -8.01 -4.30 10.59
N LYS A 119 -8.25 -5.41 11.30
CA LYS A 119 -8.46 -5.40 12.75
C LYS A 119 -7.26 -4.83 13.50
N ASN A 120 -6.05 -5.29 13.17
CA ASN A 120 -4.82 -4.96 13.88
C ASN A 120 -3.65 -4.64 12.93
N SER A 121 -3.88 -4.38 11.64
CA SER A 121 -2.79 -4.13 10.68
C SER A 121 -2.74 -2.68 10.26
N ILE A 122 -1.53 -2.12 10.16
CA ILE A 122 -1.29 -0.76 9.69
C ILE A 122 -0.29 -0.78 8.54
N LEU A 123 -0.48 0.10 7.56
CA LEU A 123 0.46 0.28 6.46
C LEU A 123 1.47 1.36 6.86
N ILE A 124 2.75 1.06 6.76
CA ILE A 124 3.84 1.98 7.09
C ILE A 124 4.80 2.07 5.90
N GLU A 125 5.42 3.23 5.75
CA GLU A 125 6.45 3.47 4.75
C GLU A 125 7.61 4.30 5.34
N MET A 126 8.66 4.44 4.55
CA MET A 126 9.77 5.36 4.78
C MET A 126 10.00 6.23 3.55
N SER A 127 10.85 7.25 3.69
CA SER A 127 11.33 8.02 2.54
C SER A 127 12.07 7.12 1.54
N TYR A 128 11.86 7.34 0.24
CA TYR A 128 12.65 6.72 -0.81
C TYR A 128 14.13 7.15 -0.78
N LEU A 129 14.44 8.30 -0.20
CA LEU A 129 15.79 8.87 -0.18
C LEU A 129 16.67 8.24 0.90
N GLN A 130 16.10 7.95 2.07
CA GLN A 130 16.83 7.42 3.21
C GLN A 130 15.92 6.66 4.17
N MET A 131 16.53 5.78 4.96
CA MET A 131 15.86 5.07 6.04
C MET A 131 15.46 6.03 7.16
N SER A 132 14.26 5.84 7.72
CA SER A 132 13.82 6.56 8.91
C SER A 132 14.66 6.15 10.12
N ILE A 133 15.17 7.14 10.86
CA ILE A 133 16.05 6.91 12.03
C ILE A 133 15.32 6.10 13.11
N ASN A 134 14.03 6.35 13.27
CA ASN A 134 13.14 5.73 14.24
C ASN A 134 12.45 4.44 13.74
N PHE A 135 12.79 3.91 12.56
CA PHE A 135 12.11 2.74 11.99
C PHE A 135 12.08 1.52 12.94
N GLU A 136 13.21 1.19 13.55
CA GLU A 136 13.30 0.03 14.45
C GLU A 136 12.52 0.22 15.76
N SER A 137 12.55 1.42 16.34
CA SER A 137 11.74 1.76 17.52
C SER A 137 10.26 1.80 17.20
N SER A 138 9.90 2.32 16.03
CA SER A 138 8.53 2.32 15.50
C SER A 138 7.99 0.90 15.37
N LEU A 139 8.74 -0.04 14.76
CA LEU A 139 8.33 -1.45 14.64
C LEU A 139 8.04 -2.08 16.01
N LYS A 140 8.92 -1.88 16.99
CA LYS A 140 8.73 -2.39 18.36
C LYS A 140 7.49 -1.80 19.02
N LYS A 141 7.28 -0.49 18.90
CA LYS A 141 6.11 0.20 19.46
C LYS A 141 4.80 -0.27 18.84
N ILE A 142 4.78 -0.51 17.52
CA ILE A 142 3.63 -1.10 16.83
C ILE A 142 3.30 -2.47 17.44
N GLN A 143 4.29 -3.32 17.66
CA GLN A 143 4.10 -4.63 18.31
C GLN A 143 3.60 -4.51 19.76
N GLU A 144 4.15 -3.58 20.55
CA GLU A 144 3.73 -3.32 21.94
C GLU A 144 2.26 -2.88 22.02
N LYS A 145 1.77 -2.13 21.01
CA LYS A 145 0.36 -1.75 20.85
C LYS A 145 -0.52 -2.90 20.34
N GLY A 146 0.04 -4.10 20.08
CA GLY A 146 -0.69 -5.26 19.56
C GLY A 146 -1.07 -5.15 18.09
N LEU A 147 -0.36 -4.29 17.35
CA LEU A 147 -0.56 -4.05 15.92
C LEU A 147 0.48 -4.81 15.08
N MET A 148 0.17 -5.00 13.81
CA MET A 148 1.00 -5.64 12.79
C MET A 148 1.41 -4.59 11.76
N ALA A 149 2.73 -4.42 11.58
CA ALA A 149 3.30 -3.49 10.60
C ALA A 149 3.35 -4.12 9.21
N LEU A 150 2.58 -3.59 8.26
CA LEU A 150 2.75 -3.86 6.84
C LEU A 150 3.67 -2.78 6.28
N PHE A 151 4.91 -3.15 6.00
CA PHE A 151 5.90 -2.29 5.38
C PHE A 151 5.69 -2.28 3.86
N ALA A 152 5.27 -1.12 3.37
CA ALA A 152 4.92 -0.89 1.99
C ALA A 152 6.14 -0.92 1.08
N HIS A 153 5.93 -1.50 -0.11
CA HIS A 153 6.83 -1.53 -1.26
C HIS A 153 8.34 -1.57 -0.93
N PRO A 154 8.81 -2.54 -0.11
CA PRO A 154 10.17 -2.55 0.39
C PRO A 154 11.23 -2.78 -0.70
N GLU A 155 10.80 -3.23 -1.88
CA GLU A 155 11.60 -3.32 -3.11
C GLU A 155 11.94 -1.97 -3.74
N ARG A 156 11.23 -0.88 -3.38
CA ARG A 156 11.45 0.46 -3.95
C ARG A 156 12.50 1.27 -3.21
N TYR A 157 12.98 0.81 -2.06
CA TYR A 157 14.02 1.49 -1.29
C TYR A 157 15.42 1.13 -1.81
N LEU A 158 15.97 1.96 -2.70
CA LEU A 158 17.28 1.75 -3.33
C LEU A 158 18.41 1.46 -2.32
N TYR A 159 18.38 2.14 -1.16
CA TYR A 159 19.37 1.96 -0.10
C TYR A 159 19.32 0.57 0.56
N LEU A 160 18.22 -0.19 0.40
CA LEU A 160 18.08 -1.57 0.89
C LEU A 160 18.52 -2.63 -0.14
N HIS A 161 18.62 -2.30 -1.43
CA HIS A 161 18.79 -3.28 -2.52
C HIS A 161 20.00 -4.21 -2.33
N ASN A 162 21.07 -3.69 -1.72
CA ASN A 162 22.31 -4.43 -1.46
C ASN A 162 22.45 -4.93 -0.02
N GLN A 163 21.39 -4.83 0.80
CA GLN A 163 21.39 -5.17 2.23
C GLN A 163 20.32 -6.23 2.51
N LEU A 164 20.49 -7.46 1.99
CA LEU A 164 19.50 -8.53 2.18
C LEU A 164 19.28 -8.89 3.66
N GLU A 165 20.34 -8.74 4.45
CA GLU A 165 20.33 -8.88 5.91
C GLU A 165 19.38 -7.90 6.58
N LYS A 166 19.20 -6.68 6.05
CA LYS A 166 18.25 -5.70 6.60
C LYS A 166 16.80 -6.16 6.42
N TYR A 167 16.45 -6.70 5.25
CA TYR A 167 15.12 -7.27 5.03
C TYR A 167 14.85 -8.40 6.03
N THR A 168 15.82 -9.30 6.21
CA THR A 168 15.70 -10.41 7.18
C THR A 168 15.55 -9.89 8.60
N TYR A 169 16.31 -8.85 8.95
CA TYR A 169 16.25 -8.22 10.27
C TYR A 169 14.89 -7.53 10.51
N PHE A 170 14.32 -6.83 9.52
CA PHE A 170 12.99 -6.23 9.65
C PHE A 170 11.88 -7.28 9.78
N LYS A 171 11.97 -8.39 9.04
CA LYS A 171 11.08 -9.54 9.24
C LYS A 171 11.19 -10.09 10.68
N ALA A 172 12.40 -10.19 11.22
CA ALA A 172 12.63 -10.64 12.60
C ALA A 172 12.08 -9.66 13.66
N LEU A 173 12.03 -8.36 13.34
CA LEU A 173 11.34 -7.34 14.14
C LEU A 173 9.81 -7.33 13.93
N GLY A 174 9.28 -8.26 13.13
CA GLY A 174 7.84 -8.44 12.92
C GLY A 174 7.22 -7.57 11.82
N ALA A 175 8.02 -6.99 10.93
CA ALA A 175 7.48 -6.38 9.72
C ALA A 175 6.93 -7.45 8.77
N HIS A 176 5.80 -7.16 8.15
CA HIS A 176 5.26 -7.89 7.00
C HIS A 176 5.45 -7.03 5.76
N PHE A 177 5.81 -7.62 4.63
CA PHE A 177 6.15 -6.90 3.41
C PHE A 177 4.99 -6.92 2.44
N GLN A 178 4.59 -5.75 1.98
CA GLN A 178 3.64 -5.57 0.89
C GLN A 178 4.41 -5.14 -0.36
N LEU A 179 4.44 -5.99 -1.38
CA LEU A 179 5.11 -5.71 -2.65
C LEU A 179 4.20 -4.87 -3.54
N ASN A 180 4.74 -3.88 -4.26
CA ASN A 180 3.97 -3.24 -5.32
C ASN A 180 3.97 -4.09 -6.60
N LEU A 181 2.78 -4.46 -7.07
CA LEU A 181 2.60 -5.32 -8.23
C LEU A 181 3.26 -4.78 -9.52
N LEU A 182 3.30 -3.45 -9.69
CA LEU A 182 3.95 -2.80 -10.83
C LEU A 182 5.48 -3.00 -10.85
N SER A 183 6.10 -3.25 -9.70
CA SER A 183 7.52 -3.59 -9.60
C SER A 183 7.85 -4.87 -10.37
N LEU A 184 6.93 -5.84 -10.44
CA LEU A 184 7.13 -7.07 -11.23
C LEU A 184 7.11 -6.82 -12.75
N GLY A 185 6.37 -5.81 -13.18
CA GLY A 185 6.31 -5.35 -14.57
C GLY A 185 7.48 -4.47 -14.99
N GLY A 186 8.34 -4.04 -14.06
CA GLY A 186 9.48 -3.16 -14.34
C GLY A 186 9.13 -1.68 -14.43
N TYR A 187 7.93 -1.27 -13.98
CA TYR A 187 7.45 0.11 -14.06
C TYR A 187 8.39 1.12 -13.36
N TYR A 188 8.93 0.75 -12.19
CA TYR A 188 9.81 1.61 -11.40
C TYR A 188 11.29 1.54 -11.79
N GLY A 189 11.68 0.58 -12.64
CA GLY A 189 13.07 0.34 -13.00
C GLY A 189 13.50 -1.11 -12.87
N GLU A 190 14.62 -1.46 -13.52
CA GLU A 190 15.19 -2.81 -13.49
C GLU A 190 15.71 -3.20 -12.10
N SER A 191 16.20 -2.23 -11.32
CA SER A 191 16.69 -2.44 -9.96
C SER A 191 15.58 -2.94 -9.03
N GLU A 192 14.46 -2.24 -9.02
CA GLU A 192 13.25 -2.50 -8.25
C GLU A 192 12.66 -3.85 -8.66
N GLN A 193 12.56 -4.12 -9.97
CA GLN A 193 12.09 -5.41 -10.47
C GLN A 193 12.98 -6.57 -10.01
N ARG A 194 14.30 -6.39 -10.05
CA ARG A 194 15.25 -7.42 -9.59
C ARG A 194 15.06 -7.71 -8.10
N ILE A 195 14.89 -6.67 -7.28
CA ILE A 195 14.66 -6.84 -5.83
C ILE A 195 13.28 -7.45 -5.56
N ALA A 196 12.22 -7.01 -6.24
CA ALA A 196 10.89 -7.59 -6.14
C ALA A 196 10.92 -9.12 -6.36
N ARG A 197 11.54 -9.56 -7.46
CA ARG A 197 11.71 -10.98 -7.79
C ARG A 197 12.57 -11.73 -6.78
N LYS A 198 13.61 -11.08 -6.25
CA LYS A 198 14.47 -11.66 -5.22
C LYS A 198 13.70 -11.89 -3.91
N LEU A 199 12.98 -10.88 -3.41
CA LEU A 199 12.19 -10.99 -2.18
C LEU A 199 11.08 -12.06 -2.30
N LEU A 200 10.43 -12.17 -3.46
CA LEU A 200 9.49 -13.25 -3.73
C LEU A 200 10.15 -14.63 -3.70
N LYS A 201 11.31 -14.79 -4.35
CA LYS A 201 12.06 -16.07 -4.38
C LYS A 201 12.49 -16.52 -2.98
N GLU A 202 12.83 -15.57 -2.12
CA GLU A 202 13.21 -15.82 -0.72
C GLU A 202 11.99 -15.95 0.22
N ASN A 203 10.75 -15.94 -0.31
CA ASN A 203 9.49 -15.99 0.45
C ASN A 203 9.37 -14.89 1.53
N MET A 204 9.87 -13.68 1.24
CA MET A 204 9.83 -12.55 2.17
C MET A 204 8.59 -11.67 2.03
N ILE A 205 7.86 -11.78 0.92
CA ILE A 205 6.65 -11.00 0.63
C ILE A 205 5.43 -11.66 1.25
N ASP A 206 4.64 -10.90 2.01
CA ASP A 206 3.41 -11.37 2.66
C ASP A 206 2.16 -10.93 1.90
N TYR A 207 2.21 -9.76 1.25
CA TYR A 207 1.12 -9.17 0.47
C TYR A 207 1.65 -8.68 -0.88
N VAL A 208 0.82 -8.75 -1.91
CA VAL A 208 1.11 -8.26 -3.27
C VAL A 208 0.01 -7.28 -3.66
#